data_AF-A0A532TR57-F1
#
_entry.id   AF-A0A532TR57-F1
#
_cell.length_a   1.000
_cell.length_b   1.000
_cell.length_c   1.000
_cell.angle_alpha   90.00
_cell.angle_beta   90.00
_cell.angle_gamma   90.00
#
_symmetry.space_group_name_H-M   'P 1'
#
loop_
_entity.id
_entity.type
_entity.pdbx_description
1 polymer ?
#
loop_
_entity_poly.entity_id
_entity_poly.type
_entity_poly.pdbx_seq_one_letter_code
_entity_poly.pdbx_strand_id
1 'polypeptide(L)'
;MEKRIKYILLVLIGISCFSLLFFFNTILLQNPESPINQNNGERDVKQYCVENITLIIDYSGVKTNEKFENINLTNYETTAYHLLLNCCEIVIIDYDRGVYIKEINGVGVGWIYTINNDVPPSMPSNYFNLLDNDTVKWTHV
;
A
#
# COMPACT_ATOMS: atom_id res chain seq x y z
N MET A 1 27.44 -0.58 53.75
CA MET A 1 26.31 -0.16 52.90
C MET A 1 25.04 -0.24 53.73
N GLU A 2 24.48 0.90 54.12
CA GLU A 2 23.30 0.96 54.99
C GLU A 2 22.14 0.18 54.37
N LYS A 3 21.37 -0.57 55.18
CA LYS A 3 20.27 -1.43 54.71
C LYS A 3 19.32 -0.68 53.77
N ARG A 4 19.10 0.62 54.01
CA ARG A 4 18.26 1.50 53.19
C ARG A 4 18.74 1.66 51.74
N ILE A 5 20.05 1.77 51.54
CA ILE A 5 20.64 1.90 50.20
C ILE A 5 20.41 0.62 49.38
N LYS A 6 20.49 -0.55 50.02
CA LYS A 6 20.23 -1.84 49.36
C LYS A 6 18.80 -1.97 48.84
N TYR A 7 17.81 -1.52 49.60
CA TYR A 7 16.40 -1.58 49.18
C TYR A 7 16.10 -0.60 48.04
N ILE A 8 16.67 0.61 48.08
CA ILE A 8 16.52 1.60 47.00
C ILE A 8 17.09 1.05 45.68
N LEU A 9 18.25 0.41 45.75
CA LEU A 9 18.91 -0.17 44.58
C LEU A 9 18.08 -1.33 43.97
N LEU A 10 17.44 -2.13 44.82
CA LEU A 10 16.59 -3.25 44.39
C LEU A 10 15.31 -2.76 43.69
N VAL A 11 14.71 -1.67 44.17
CA VAL A 11 13.55 -1.03 43.53
C VAL A 11 13.92 -0.44 42.16
N LEU A 12 15.07 0.22 42.04
CA LEU A 12 15.55 0.78 40.77
C LEU A 12 15.79 -0.29 39.71
N ILE A 13 16.40 -1.42 40.10
CA ILE A 13 16.58 -2.57 39.20
C ILE A 13 15.23 -3.12 38.75
N GLY A 14 14.26 -3.25 39.67
CA GLY A 14 12.91 -3.72 39.36
C GLY A 14 12.20 -2.86 38.31
N ILE A 15 12.23 -1.53 38.49
CA ILE A 15 11.63 -0.58 37.55
C ILE A 15 12.32 -0.66 36.19
N SER A 16 13.66 -0.70 36.17
CA SER A 16 14.44 -0.81 34.92
C SER A 16 14.10 -2.08 34.15
N CYS A 17 14.03 -3.24 34.82
CA CYS A 17 13.67 -4.50 34.18
C CYS A 17 12.23 -4.47 33.63
N PHE A 18 11.29 -3.89 34.38
CA PHE A 18 9.90 -3.79 33.93
C PHE A 18 9.74 -2.84 32.72
N SER A 19 10.42 -1.70 32.72
CA SER A 19 10.43 -0.76 31.60
C SER A 19 11.08 -1.35 30.35
N LEU A 20 12.18 -2.09 30.50
CA LEU A 20 12.83 -2.81 29.40
C LEU A 20 11.88 -3.88 28.83
N LEU A 21 11.23 -4.66 29.68
CA LEU A 21 10.27 -5.69 29.25
C LEU A 21 9.09 -5.08 28.50
N PHE A 22 8.57 -3.94 28.97
CA PHE A 22 7.51 -3.20 28.29
C PHE A 22 7.97 -2.62 26.93
N PHE A 23 9.18 -2.06 26.86
CA PHE A 23 9.77 -1.56 25.62
C PHE A 23 9.99 -2.67 24.58
N PHE A 24 10.54 -3.82 25.00
CA PHE A 24 10.73 -4.97 24.12
C PHE A 24 9.41 -5.60 23.67
N ASN A 25 8.41 -5.67 24.55
CA ASN A 25 7.09 -6.21 24.21
C ASN A 25 6.33 -5.31 23.24
N THR A 26 6.38 -3.98 23.43
CA THR A 26 5.62 -3.03 22.62
C THR A 26 6.29 -2.62 21.31
N ILE A 27 7.62 -2.53 21.25
CA ILE A 27 8.34 -2.02 20.07
C ILE A 27 9.06 -3.12 19.30
N LEU A 28 9.64 -4.12 19.99
CA LEU A 28 10.44 -5.16 19.33
C LEU A 28 9.64 -6.42 18.96
N LEU A 29 8.57 -6.73 19.70
CA LEU A 29 7.67 -7.87 19.48
C LEU A 29 6.38 -7.51 18.74
N GLN A 30 6.19 -6.24 18.35
CA GLN A 30 5.30 -5.89 17.24
C GLN A 30 5.95 -6.30 15.90
N ASN A 31 6.31 -7.58 15.76
CA ASN A 31 6.03 -8.26 14.51
C ASN A 31 4.55 -8.62 14.65
N PRO A 32 3.60 -7.83 14.11
CA PRO A 32 2.35 -8.47 13.74
C PRO A 32 2.81 -9.64 12.87
N GLU A 33 2.50 -10.87 13.30
CA GLU A 33 2.57 -12.01 12.40
C GLU A 33 2.00 -11.50 11.08
N SER A 34 2.85 -11.45 10.05
CA SER A 34 2.41 -11.02 8.73
C SER A 34 1.14 -11.81 8.50
N PRO A 35 -0.04 -11.17 8.40
CA PRO A 35 -1.25 -11.94 8.25
C PRO A 35 -0.97 -12.77 7.02
N ILE A 36 -0.91 -14.09 7.21
CA ILE A 36 -0.93 -15.02 6.09
C ILE A 36 -2.16 -14.56 5.34
N ASN A 37 -1.95 -13.83 4.24
CA ASN A 37 -2.99 -13.21 3.45
C ASN A 37 -3.77 -14.36 2.81
N GLN A 38 -4.67 -14.94 3.59
CA GLN A 38 -5.71 -15.87 3.17
C GLN A 38 -6.94 -15.11 2.68
N ASN A 39 -6.83 -13.80 2.45
CA ASN A 39 -7.88 -13.02 1.80
C ASN A 39 -7.61 -12.95 0.29
N ASN A 40 -7.69 -14.11 -0.36
CA ASN A 40 -7.71 -14.25 -1.83
C ASN A 40 -9.02 -13.69 -2.45
N GLY A 41 -9.53 -12.52 -2.04
CA GLY A 41 -10.78 -12.04 -2.66
C GLY A 41 -11.39 -10.71 -2.25
N GLU A 42 -10.97 -10.08 -1.15
CA GLU A 42 -11.56 -8.79 -0.76
C GLU A 42 -10.64 -7.61 -1.08
N ARG A 43 -11.03 -6.85 -2.11
CA ARG A 43 -10.30 -5.70 -2.64
C ARG A 43 -10.39 -4.45 -1.75
N ASP A 44 -11.23 -4.51 -0.72
CA ASP A 44 -11.40 -3.47 0.30
C ASP A 44 -10.44 -3.66 1.50
N VAL A 45 -9.77 -4.81 1.57
CA VAL A 45 -8.79 -5.11 2.63
C VAL A 45 -7.39 -4.78 2.13
N LYS A 46 -6.64 -3.99 2.92
CA LYS A 46 -5.24 -3.69 2.62
C LYS A 46 -4.40 -4.96 2.64
N GLN A 47 -3.66 -5.18 1.55
CA GLN A 47 -2.73 -6.30 1.43
C GLN A 47 -1.33 -5.80 1.80
N TYR A 48 -0.54 -6.59 2.53
CA TYR A 48 0.85 -6.18 2.82
C TYR A 48 1.69 -6.11 1.54
N CYS A 49 1.53 -7.11 0.67
CA CYS A 49 2.19 -7.19 -0.61
C CYS A 49 1.28 -7.83 -1.65
N VAL A 50 1.53 -7.50 -2.92
CA VAL A 50 0.98 -8.20 -4.08
C VAL A 50 2.07 -8.35 -5.15
N GLU A 51 2.02 -9.45 -5.88
CA GLU A 51 3.07 -9.85 -6.82
C GLU A 51 2.54 -10.07 -8.23
N ASN A 52 3.47 -9.99 -9.19
CA ASN A 52 3.23 -10.27 -10.61
C ASN A 52 2.11 -9.40 -11.23
N ILE A 53 2.05 -8.13 -10.84
CA ILE A 53 1.05 -7.19 -11.35
C ILE A 53 1.47 -6.69 -12.74
N THR A 54 0.49 -6.53 -13.62
CA THR A 54 0.66 -5.92 -14.93
C THR A 54 -0.06 -4.57 -14.99
N LEU A 55 0.61 -3.53 -15.49
CA LEU A 55 0.04 -2.22 -15.76
C LEU A 55 0.05 -1.95 -17.27
N ILE A 56 -1.08 -1.52 -17.81
CA ILE A 56 -1.23 -1.10 -19.21
C ILE A 56 -1.75 0.33 -19.22
N ILE A 57 -1.05 1.23 -19.91
CA ILE A 57 -1.55 2.58 -20.22
C ILE A 57 -1.92 2.64 -21.69
N ASP A 58 -3.22 2.73 -21.94
CA ASP A 58 -3.82 2.88 -23.26
C ASP A 58 -4.15 4.35 -23.50
N TYR A 59 -3.32 5.01 -24.32
CA TYR A 59 -3.49 6.42 -24.66
C TYR A 59 -4.53 6.62 -25.76
N SER A 60 -5.25 5.58 -26.19
CA SER A 60 -6.34 5.67 -27.18
C SER A 60 -5.91 6.37 -28.48
N GLY A 61 -4.66 6.17 -28.89
CA GLY A 61 -4.08 6.76 -30.10
C GLY A 61 -3.45 8.14 -29.94
N VAL A 62 -3.49 8.76 -28.75
CA VAL A 62 -2.80 10.04 -28.48
C VAL A 62 -1.28 9.87 -28.50
N LYS A 63 -0.78 8.73 -27.99
CA LYS A 63 0.63 8.31 -28.11
C LYS A 63 0.75 6.79 -28.05
N THR A 64 1.98 6.28 -28.13
CA THR A 64 2.26 4.85 -28.01
C THR A 64 1.88 4.34 -26.61
N ASN A 65 1.12 3.25 -26.59
CA ASN A 65 0.71 2.57 -25.35
C ASN A 65 1.92 2.00 -24.60
N GLU A 66 1.85 2.06 -23.27
CA GLU A 66 2.90 1.58 -22.37
C GLU A 66 2.41 0.35 -21.61
N LYS A 67 3.32 -0.59 -21.36
CA LYS A 67 3.04 -1.81 -20.61
C LYS A 67 4.20 -2.12 -19.66
N PHE A 68 3.86 -2.40 -18.42
CA PHE A 68 4.79 -2.79 -17.37
C PHE A 68 4.33 -4.12 -16.78
N GLU A 69 5.24 -5.07 -16.58
CA GLU A 69 4.94 -6.43 -16.16
C GLU A 69 5.83 -6.85 -14.99
N ASN A 70 5.40 -7.89 -14.26
CA ASN A 70 6.12 -8.45 -13.10
C ASN A 70 6.37 -7.41 -12.00
N ILE A 71 5.41 -6.50 -11.77
CA ILE A 71 5.51 -5.48 -10.72
C ILE A 71 5.09 -6.09 -9.39
N ASN A 72 5.88 -5.80 -8.36
CA ASN A 72 5.56 -6.15 -6.98
C ASN A 72 5.31 -4.86 -6.19
N LEU A 73 4.21 -4.83 -5.43
CA LEU A 73 3.88 -3.74 -4.51
C LEU A 73 3.95 -4.27 -3.07
N THR A 74 4.45 -3.46 -2.16
CA THR A 74 4.69 -3.85 -0.76
C THR A 74 4.29 -2.74 0.20
N ASN A 75 4.50 -2.94 1.50
CA ASN A 75 4.29 -1.92 2.54
C ASN A 75 2.85 -1.37 2.61
N TYR A 76 1.84 -2.20 2.29
CA TYR A 76 0.43 -1.78 2.23
C TYR A 76 0.10 -0.73 1.17
N GLU A 77 1.00 -0.48 0.22
CA GLU A 77 0.81 0.40 -0.95
C GLU A 77 0.38 -0.42 -2.17
N THR A 78 -0.70 -1.20 -2.02
CA THR A 78 -1.08 -2.26 -2.98
C THR A 78 -2.30 -1.89 -3.82
N THR A 79 -2.59 -0.60 -4.03
CA THR A 79 -3.79 -0.17 -4.77
C THR A 79 -3.52 0.11 -6.24
N ALA A 80 -4.56 0.18 -7.06
CA ALA A 80 -4.45 0.59 -8.47
C ALA A 80 -3.80 1.98 -8.63
N TYR A 81 -4.01 2.88 -7.67
CA TYR A 81 -3.32 4.17 -7.60
C TYR A 81 -1.82 4.02 -7.31
N HIS A 82 -1.45 3.22 -6.29
CA HIS A 82 -0.04 3.02 -5.95
C HIS A 82 0.73 2.34 -7.09
N LEU A 83 0.11 1.39 -7.79
CA LEU A 83 0.66 0.81 -9.01
C LEU A 83 1.00 1.88 -10.06
N LEU A 84 0.04 2.77 -10.33
CA LEU A 84 0.22 3.83 -11.31
C LEU A 84 1.32 4.82 -10.88
N LEU A 85 1.34 5.21 -9.60
CA LEU A 85 2.35 6.09 -9.03
C LEU A 85 3.77 5.49 -9.10
N ASN A 86 3.89 4.17 -8.98
CA ASN A 86 5.18 3.47 -9.05
C ASN A 86 5.76 3.46 -10.48
N CYS A 87 4.92 3.47 -11.50
CA CYS A 87 5.35 3.27 -12.89
C CYS A 87 5.29 4.52 -13.77
N CYS A 88 4.56 5.56 -13.36
CA CYS A 88 4.25 6.71 -14.21
C CYS A 88 4.35 8.03 -13.44
N GLU A 89 4.68 9.09 -14.17
CA GLU A 89 4.50 10.45 -13.68
C GLU A 89 3.02 10.82 -13.80
N ILE A 90 2.40 11.21 -12.68
CA ILE A 90 0.97 11.52 -12.64
C ILE A 90 0.69 12.90 -12.06
N VAL A 91 -0.33 13.56 -12.59
CA VAL A 91 -0.92 14.75 -11.97
C VAL A 91 -2.29 14.36 -11.45
N ILE A 92 -2.54 14.66 -10.18
CA ILE A 92 -3.78 14.29 -9.51
C ILE A 92 -4.56 15.52 -9.04
N ILE A 93 -5.86 15.32 -8.87
CA ILE A 93 -6.73 16.18 -8.08
C ILE A 93 -7.25 15.30 -6.94
N ASP A 94 -6.89 15.65 -5.72
CA ASP A 94 -7.39 14.97 -4.54
C ASP A 94 -8.76 15.54 -4.17
N TYR A 95 -9.78 14.68 -4.17
CA TYR A 95 -11.07 14.98 -3.59
C TYR A 95 -11.16 14.20 -2.27
N ASP A 96 -11.81 14.76 -1.24
CA ASP A 96 -11.96 14.10 0.07
C ASP A 96 -12.47 12.64 0.02
N ARG A 97 -13.09 12.25 -1.11
CA ARG A 97 -13.67 10.92 -1.35
C ARG A 97 -12.87 10.04 -2.31
N GLY A 98 -11.71 10.48 -2.80
CA GLY A 98 -10.88 9.70 -3.72
C GLY A 98 -10.01 10.56 -4.64
N VAL A 99 -9.00 9.92 -5.22
CA VAL A 99 -8.05 10.59 -6.11
C VAL A 99 -8.54 10.54 -7.56
N TYR A 100 -8.55 11.69 -8.22
CA TYR A 100 -8.80 11.81 -9.65
C TYR A 100 -7.49 11.98 -10.40
N ILE A 101 -7.24 11.10 -11.38
CA ILE A 101 -6.06 11.18 -12.25
C ILE A 101 -6.32 12.17 -13.38
N LYS A 102 -5.63 13.31 -13.33
CA LYS A 102 -5.74 14.37 -14.33
C LYS A 102 -4.82 14.12 -15.52
N GLU A 103 -3.65 13.57 -15.27
CA GLU A 103 -2.61 13.38 -16.29
C GLU A 103 -1.78 12.13 -16.00
N ILE A 104 -1.39 11.42 -17.05
CA ILE A 104 -0.45 10.30 -17.00
C ILE A 104 0.63 10.53 -18.06
N ASN A 105 1.90 10.61 -17.64
CA ASN A 105 3.07 10.78 -18.49
C ASN A 105 2.88 11.88 -19.56
N GLY A 106 2.41 13.07 -19.15
CA GLY A 106 2.21 14.22 -20.04
C GLY A 106 0.88 14.26 -20.80
N VAL A 107 0.05 13.21 -20.73
CA VAL A 107 -1.24 13.14 -21.44
C VAL A 107 -2.39 13.47 -20.51
N GLY A 108 -3.12 14.53 -20.86
CA GLY A 108 -4.12 15.20 -20.02
C GLY A 108 -5.41 14.43 -19.77
N VAL A 109 -6.44 15.19 -19.38
CA VAL A 109 -7.66 14.71 -18.71
C VAL A 109 -8.45 13.65 -19.47
N GLY A 110 -9.09 12.76 -18.71
CA GLY A 110 -9.99 11.72 -19.23
C GLY A 110 -9.39 10.34 -19.05
N TRP A 111 -9.39 9.83 -17.81
CA TRP A 111 -8.77 8.54 -17.50
C TRP A 111 -9.76 7.63 -16.78
N ILE A 112 -9.92 6.41 -17.31
CA ILE A 112 -10.71 5.35 -16.69
C ILE A 112 -9.79 4.17 -16.44
N TYR A 113 -9.88 3.57 -15.25
CA TYR A 113 -9.15 2.36 -14.93
C TYR A 113 -10.08 1.13 -14.90
N THR A 114 -9.56 0.01 -15.34
CA THR A 114 -10.19 -1.32 -15.25
C THR A 114 -9.19 -2.33 -14.72
N ILE A 115 -9.70 -3.43 -14.19
CA ILE A 115 -8.92 -4.51 -13.59
C ILE A 115 -9.31 -5.80 -14.32
N ASN A 116 -8.34 -6.58 -14.77
CA ASN A 116 -8.54 -7.85 -15.47
C ASN A 116 -9.49 -7.77 -16.68
N ASN A 117 -9.55 -6.62 -17.35
CA ASN A 117 -10.49 -6.30 -18.43
C ASN A 117 -11.99 -6.36 -18.04
N ASP A 118 -12.30 -6.28 -16.74
CA ASP A 118 -13.67 -6.15 -16.25
C ASP A 118 -14.20 -4.70 -16.38
N VAL A 119 -15.46 -4.52 -16.03
CA VAL A 119 -16.09 -3.18 -15.97
C VAL A 119 -15.33 -2.26 -15.01
N PRO A 120 -15.27 -0.93 -15.28
CA PRO A 120 -14.65 0.02 -14.37
C PRO A 120 -15.23 -0.10 -12.96
N PRO A 121 -14.40 -0.21 -11.91
CA PRO A 121 -14.88 -0.29 -10.55
C PRO A 121 -15.65 0.98 -10.15
N SER A 122 -16.65 0.83 -9.29
CA SER A 122 -17.37 1.96 -8.68
C SER A 122 -16.54 2.69 -7.61
N MET A 123 -15.41 2.10 -7.20
CA MET A 123 -14.54 2.62 -6.16
C MET A 123 -13.38 3.44 -6.78
N PRO A 124 -12.88 4.48 -6.12
CA PRO A 124 -11.68 5.20 -6.57
C PRO A 124 -10.41 4.33 -6.53
N SER A 125 -9.46 4.61 -7.42
CA SER A 125 -8.23 3.82 -7.58
C SER A 125 -7.34 3.80 -6.33
N ASN A 126 -7.45 4.79 -5.45
CA ASN A 126 -6.70 4.86 -4.19
C ASN A 126 -7.31 4.04 -3.04
N TYR A 127 -8.53 3.52 -3.21
CA TYR A 127 -9.16 2.60 -2.25
C TYR A 127 -9.18 1.14 -2.73
N PHE A 128 -8.93 0.90 -4.02
CA PHE A 128 -9.02 -0.42 -4.64
C PHE A 128 -7.71 -1.20 -4.53
N ASN A 129 -7.65 -2.14 -3.58
CA ASN A 129 -6.50 -3.03 -3.43
C ASN A 129 -6.47 -4.08 -4.55
N LEU A 130 -5.27 -4.29 -5.06
CA LEU A 130 -4.96 -5.32 -6.04
C LEU A 130 -4.80 -6.67 -5.34
N LEU A 131 -4.83 -7.71 -6.15
CA LEU A 131 -4.51 -9.09 -5.81
C LEU A 131 -3.38 -9.58 -6.72
N ASP A 132 -2.71 -10.64 -6.31
CA ASP A 132 -1.63 -11.23 -7.12
C ASP A 132 -2.10 -11.55 -8.54
N ASN A 133 -1.24 -11.25 -9.51
CA ASN A 133 -1.49 -11.44 -10.95
C ASN A 133 -2.56 -10.54 -11.58
N ASP A 134 -3.07 -9.52 -10.86
CA ASP A 134 -3.98 -8.56 -11.45
C ASP A 134 -3.34 -7.81 -12.63
N THR A 135 -4.15 -7.52 -13.64
CA THR A 135 -3.83 -6.61 -14.73
C THR A 135 -4.64 -5.35 -14.61
N VAL A 136 -3.99 -4.21 -14.42
CA VAL A 136 -4.61 -2.90 -14.35
C VAL A 136 -4.44 -2.20 -15.69
N LYS A 137 -5.54 -1.72 -16.27
CA LYS A 137 -5.52 -0.94 -17.51
C LYS A 137 -6.07 0.45 -17.26
N TRP A 138 -5.29 1.48 -17.57
CA TRP A 138 -5.75 2.86 -17.65
C TRP A 138 -6.00 3.23 -19.10
N THR A 139 -7.19 3.71 -19.42
CA THR A 139 -7.60 4.07 -20.79
C THR A 139 -7.93 5.55 -20.83
N HIS A 140 -7.33 6.26 -21.80
CA HIS A 140 -7.65 7.65 -22.09
C HIS A 140 -9.00 7.76 -22.81
N VAL A 141 -9.84 8.71 -22.42
CA VAL A 141 -11.22 8.90 -22.91
C VAL A 141 -11.41 10.28 -23.52
#